data_AF-A0A3C0C3G6-F1
#
_entry.id   AF-A0A3C0C3G6-F1
#
_cell.length_a   1.000
_cell.length_b   1.000
_cell.length_c   1.000
_cell.angle_alpha   90.00
_cell.angle_beta   90.00
_cell.angle_gamma   90.00
#
_symmetry.space_group_name_H-M   'P 1'
#
loop_
_entity.id
_entity.type
_entity.pdbx_description
1 polymer ?
#
loop_
_entity_poly.entity_id
_entity_poly.type
_entity_poly.pdbx_seq_one_letter_code
_entity_poly.pdbx_strand_id
1 'polypeptide(L)' 'MLHFNRQVKHLPPEVLWRAASEAVIEEIVTAPKPGLVDPLGSGCHTDMDWHTFIRSAQAIEPFWEYQAMAGLSGTAPS' A
#
# COMPACT_ATOMS: atom_id res chain seq x y z
N MET A 1 -6.81 11.14 -23.14
CA MET A 1 -5.36 11.38 -22.96
C MET A 1 -5.18 11.89 -21.54
N LEU A 2 -5.00 10.97 -20.58
CA LEU A 2 -4.92 11.32 -19.17
C LEU A 2 -3.62 12.08 -18.93
N HIS A 3 -3.74 13.33 -18.48
CA HIS A 3 -2.62 14.14 -18.00
C HIS A 3 -2.04 13.44 -16.76
N PHE A 4 -1.06 12.56 -16.96
CA PHE A 4 -0.26 12.04 -15.87
C PHE A 4 0.45 13.23 -15.23
N ASN A 5 0.07 13.50 -13.99
CA ASN A 5 0.21 14.75 -13.30
C ASN A 5 1.69 15.18 -13.21
N ARG A 6 2.04 16.34 -13.78
CA ARG A 6 3.38 16.94 -13.76
C ARG A 6 3.91 17.21 -12.33
N GLN A 7 3.05 17.06 -11.31
CA GLN A 7 3.32 17.33 -9.90
C GLN A 7 4.17 16.26 -9.19
N VAL A 8 4.19 15.00 -9.66
CA VAL A 8 4.91 13.92 -8.95
C VAL A 8 6.43 14.15 -8.94
N LYS A 9 6.98 14.88 -9.93
CA LYS A 9 8.42 15.16 -10.05
C LYS A 9 8.99 16.05 -8.94
N HIS A 10 8.16 16.66 -8.10
CA HIS A 10 8.59 17.59 -7.05
C HIS A 10 8.14 17.21 -5.64
N LEU A 11 7.51 16.04 -5.49
CA LEU A 11 7.16 15.56 -4.16
C LEU A 11 8.42 15.06 -3.45
N PRO A 12 8.63 15.44 -2.18
CA PRO A 12 9.68 14.83 -1.38
C PRO A 12 9.51 13.30 -1.36
N PRO A 13 10.60 12.51 -1.45
CA PRO A 13 10.52 11.05 -1.47
C PRO A 13 9.71 10.46 -0.32
N GLU A 14 9.69 11.13 0.85
CA GLU A 14 8.91 10.73 2.03
C GLU A 14 7.42 10.61 1.80
N VAL A 15 6.90 11.35 0.83
CA VAL A 15 5.48 11.27 0.49
C VAL A 15 5.15 9.88 -0.06
N LEU A 16 6.07 9.21 -0.76
CA LEU A 16 5.79 7.92 -1.40
C LEU A 16 5.58 6.79 -0.39
N TRP A 17 6.47 6.63 0.58
CA TRP A 17 6.35 5.54 1.55
C TRP A 17 5.27 5.81 2.60
N ARG A 18 5.02 7.09 2.95
CA ARG A 18 3.89 7.45 3.82
C ARG A 18 2.57 7.19 3.12
N ALA A 19 2.44 7.59 1.86
CA ALA A 19 1.25 7.27 1.07
C ALA A 19 1.06 5.75 0.90
N ALA A 20 2.14 4.98 0.71
CA ALA A 20 2.05 3.51 0.67
C ALA A 20 1.53 2.92 2.00
N SER A 21 2.01 3.44 3.13
CA SER A 21 1.59 3.02 4.47
C SER A 21 0.11 3.35 4.74
N GLU A 22 -0.35 4.53 4.34
CA GLU A 22 -1.76 4.94 4.46
C GLU A 22 -2.65 4.12 3.52
N ALA A 23 -2.26 4.00 2.24
CA ALA A 23 -3.01 3.29 1.22
C ALA A 23 -3.21 1.81 1.56
N VAL A 24 -2.22 1.15 2.18
CA VAL A 24 -2.38 -0.27 2.55
C VAL A 24 -3.43 -0.43 3.66
N ILE A 25 -3.51 0.50 4.61
CA ILE A 25 -4.54 0.47 5.65
C ILE A 25 -5.91 0.75 5.04
N GLU A 26 -6.01 1.74 4.15
CA GLU A 26 -7.24 2.05 3.42
C GLU A 26 -7.74 0.85 2.59
N GLU A 27 -6.84 0.14 1.91
CA GLU A 27 -7.16 -1.08 1.17
C GLU A 27 -7.69 -2.17 2.11
N ILE A 28 -7.01 -2.41 3.24
CA ILE A 28 -7.41 -3.45 4.19
C ILE A 28 -8.81 -3.18 4.72
N VAL A 29 -9.14 -1.93 5.08
CA VAL A 29 -10.44 -1.58 5.66
C VAL A 29 -11.55 -1.34 4.63
N THR A 30 -11.23 -1.38 3.34
CA THR A 30 -12.24 -1.29 2.28
C THR A 30 -13.06 -2.58 2.26
N ALA A 31 -14.39 -2.45 2.29
CA ALA A 31 -15.35 -3.55 2.18
C ALA A 31 -16.55 -3.14 1.29
N PRO A 32 -17.19 -4.08 0.58
CA PRO A 32 -16.89 -5.51 0.55
C PRO A 32 -15.74 -5.88 -0.41
N LYS A 33 -14.95 -6.89 -0.06
CA LYS A 33 -13.92 -7.50 -0.93
C LYS A 33 -14.12 -9.01 -1.06
N PRO A 34 -14.98 -9.48 -2.00
CA PRO A 34 -15.29 -10.90 -2.14
C PRO A 34 -14.04 -11.78 -2.27
N GLY A 35 -13.91 -12.77 -1.39
CA GLY A 35 -12.80 -13.72 -1.37
C GLY A 35 -11.50 -13.22 -0.72
N LEU A 36 -11.39 -11.93 -0.44
CA LEU A 36 -10.24 -11.32 0.26
C LEU A 36 -10.61 -11.01 1.71
N VAL A 37 -9.59 -10.75 2.52
CA VAL A 37 -9.76 -10.28 3.91
C VAL A 37 -10.23 -8.83 3.89
N ASP A 38 -11.32 -8.55 4.60
CA ASP A 38 -11.87 -7.20 4.83
C ASP A 38 -12.51 -7.12 6.24
N PRO A 39 -13.07 -5.96 6.65
CA PRO A 39 -13.76 -5.85 7.93
C PRO A 39 -15.05 -6.68 8.07
N LEU A 40 -15.62 -7.20 6.97
CA LEU A 40 -16.81 -8.05 6.98
C LEU A 40 -16.44 -9.55 7.13
N GLY A 41 -15.21 -9.96 6.83
CA GLY A 41 -14.73 -11.31 7.10
C GLY A 41 -13.32 -11.60 6.58
N SER A 42 -12.83 -12.82 6.86
CA SER A 42 -11.51 -13.29 6.40
C SER A 42 -11.48 -13.72 4.93
N GLY A 43 -12.58 -13.58 4.18
CA GLY A 43 -12.68 -14.07 2.81
C GLY A 43 -12.43 -15.58 2.74
N CYS A 44 -11.53 -16.00 1.84
CA CYS A 44 -11.11 -17.40 1.72
C CYS A 44 -10.00 -17.81 2.72
N HIS A 45 -9.52 -16.89 3.55
CA HIS A 45 -8.44 -17.17 4.50
C HIS A 45 -8.95 -17.84 5.77
N THR A 46 -8.19 -18.80 6.25
CA THR A 46 -8.39 -19.49 7.54
C THR A 46 -7.29 -19.17 8.56
N ASP A 47 -6.24 -18.50 8.13
CA ASP A 47 -5.01 -18.22 8.87
C ASP A 47 -4.86 -16.74 9.28
N MET A 48 -5.73 -15.86 8.78
CA MET A 48 -5.68 -14.43 9.11
C MET A 48 -7.05 -13.75 9.03
N ASP A 49 -7.16 -12.63 9.75
CA ASP A 49 -8.28 -11.68 9.71
C ASP A 49 -7.77 -10.25 9.45
N TRP A 50 -8.68 -9.28 9.34
CA TRP A 50 -8.31 -7.89 9.04
C TRP A 50 -7.43 -7.25 10.12
N HIS A 51 -7.59 -7.64 11.40
CA HIS A 51 -6.72 -7.20 12.48
C HIS A 51 -5.30 -7.72 12.31
N THR A 52 -5.15 -9.00 12.00
CA THR A 52 -3.85 -9.64 11.72
C THR A 52 -3.23 -9.01 10.47
N PHE A 53 -4.03 -8.67 9.47
CA PHE A 53 -3.57 -7.97 8.27
C PHE A 53 -3.02 -6.57 8.59
N ILE A 54 -3.73 -5.76 9.39
CA ILE A 54 -3.21 -4.47 9.86
C ILE A 54 -1.89 -4.64 10.62
N ARG A 55 -1.82 -5.63 11.51
CA ARG A 55 -0.58 -5.91 12.27
C ARG A 55 0.58 -6.27 11.35
N SER A 56 0.33 -7.06 10.31
CA SER A 56 1.34 -7.39 9.28
C SER A 56 1.76 -6.16 8.48
N ALA A 57 0.82 -5.30 8.10
CA ALA A 57 1.12 -4.04 7.41
C ALA A 57 1.99 -3.11 8.26
N GLN A 58 1.67 -2.95 9.55
CA GLN A 58 2.47 -2.18 10.51
C GLN A 58 3.86 -2.79 10.74
N ALA A 59 3.98 -4.12 10.77
CA ALA A 59 5.27 -4.79 10.91
C ALA A 59 6.19 -4.54 9.70
N ILE A 60 5.62 -4.37 8.49
CA ILE A 60 6.35 -4.06 7.26
C ILE A 60 6.59 -2.55 7.10
N GLU A 61 5.84 -1.70 7.81
CA GLU A 61 5.86 -0.24 7.65
C GLU A 61 7.27 0.38 7.59
N PRO A 62 8.21 0.03 8.49
CA PRO A 62 9.56 0.62 8.48
C PRO A 62 10.36 0.36 7.20
N PHE A 63 9.94 -0.59 6.36
CA PHE A 63 10.63 -0.98 5.13
C PHE A 63 10.05 -0.37 3.85
N TRP A 64 8.95 0.39 3.92
CA TRP A 64 8.39 1.07 2.74
C TRP A 64 9.35 2.10 2.15
N GLU A 65 10.17 2.77 2.97
CA GLU A 65 11.23 3.68 2.51
C GLU A 65 12.19 2.94 1.56
N TYR A 66 12.66 1.75 1.96
CA TYR A 66 13.56 0.95 1.13
C TYR A 66 12.92 0.60 -0.22
N GLN A 67 11.65 0.20 -0.23
CA GLN A 67 10.93 -0.10 -1.47
C GLN A 67 10.77 1.13 -2.36
N ALA A 68 10.42 2.28 -1.78
CA ALA A 68 10.29 3.54 -2.53
C ALA A 68 11.63 3.96 -3.15
N MET A 69 12.73 3.87 -2.39
CA MET A 69 14.07 4.20 -2.87
C MET A 69 14.54 3.24 -3.97
N ALA A 70 14.24 1.94 -3.86
CA ALA A 70 14.51 0.97 -4.91
C ALA A 70 13.78 1.31 -6.21
N GLY A 71 12.50 1.71 -6.12
CA GLY A 71 11.71 2.15 -7.28
C GLY A 71 12.23 3.44 -7.92
N LEU A 72 12.59 4.44 -7.11
CA LEU A 72 13.15 5.72 -7.59
C LEU A 72 14.54 5.57 -8.22
N SER A 73 15.33 4.60 -7.77
CA SER A 73 16.67 4.30 -8.30
C SER A 73 16.64 3.39 -9.53
N GLY A 74 15.49 2.80 -9.85
CA GLY A 74 15.31 1.89 -10.98
C GLY A 74 15.16 2.60 -12.33
N THR A 75 15.02 1.81 -13.39
CA THR A 75 14.71 2.34 -14.72
C THR A 75 13.28 2.87 -14.75
N ALA A 76 13.10 4.11 -15.19
CA ALA A 76 11.78 4.69 -15.39
C ALA A 76 10.94 3.80 -16.33
N PRO A 77 9.62 3.66 -16.09
CA PRO A 77 8.75 2.93 -17.00
C PRO A 77 8.87 3.51 -18.42
N SER A 78 8.93 2.63 -19.42
CA SER A 78 8.96 2.98 -20.85
C SER A 78 7.68 3.66 -21.30
#